data_AF-A0AAN5DE88-F1
#
_entry.id   AF-A0AAN5DE88-F1
#
_cell.length_a   1.000
_cell.length_b   1.000
_cell.length_c   1.000
_cell.angle_alpha   90.00
_cell.angle_beta   90.00
_cell.angle_gamma   90.00
#
_symmetry.space_group_name_H-M   'P 1'
#
loop_
_entity.id
_entity.type
_entity.pdbx_description
1 polymer ?
#
loop_
_entity_poly.entity_id
_entity_poly.type
_entity_poly.pdbx_seq_one_letter_code
_entity_poly.pdbx_strand_id
1 'polypeptide(L)'
;QVWLAIVLLYSQLLNIKASPDEYRLLSDLRHNYDPYERPVANSSDPLQVSIKLYLQQILDVDEKNQVITLVAWIEYTWTDYKLKWDPSEYGGIRDIRMPGTANAIWKPDVLLYNSADENFDSTYPVNYVVSHTGDVQHVPPGIMKLSCKIDITWFPFDDQICHLKFGSWTYSGSFIDLRISPPNESVSYEIEGMDRQYFVPNGEWNLLAVPAKNETKIFDGEPYPAVFFFLIIQRRTLYYGLNLIIPSLLISLMTVLGFTLPPDAGEKITLEITILLSVCFFLSMVADMTPPTSEAVPLIGAFFSCCMLVVSASVVFTVLLRQCLLIWMPWFLMMRRPGTTVFSRDNFKFIKAQEEARRLTAQVTVARQSDRNQSADSLSLLRSVRVEKPGGFHTPPEPPECSMNGSYCTHTGVVTTHNCLKRVNPKVHQSLALPIKSPMEPDSDNSGGLMWEMNRCMQKACVELKTISVQLGKMRKRMEEDERDEQAANDWKFAAMVVDRMCLITFTIFIVVSTCGIMFSSPHLIA
;
A
#
# COMPACT_ATOMS: atom_id res chain seq x y z
N GLN A 1 32.51 0.43 85.51
CA GLN A 1 33.79 1.13 85.24
C GLN A 1 34.75 0.30 84.40
N VAL A 2 34.95 -1.01 84.67
CA VAL A 2 35.85 -1.88 83.89
C VAL A 2 35.45 -2.05 82.42
N TRP A 3 34.16 -2.22 82.12
CA TRP A 3 33.67 -2.35 80.73
C TRP A 3 33.88 -1.09 79.88
N LEU A 4 33.73 0.10 80.48
CA LEU A 4 34.00 1.38 79.81
C LEU A 4 35.49 1.56 79.52
N ALA A 5 36.37 1.11 80.42
CA ALA A 5 37.81 1.12 80.19
C ALA A 5 38.22 0.14 79.08
N ILE A 6 37.61 -1.05 79.00
CA ILE A 6 37.88 -2.03 77.94
C ILE A 6 37.40 -1.52 76.57
N VAL A 7 36.22 -0.88 76.50
CA VAL A 7 35.70 -0.30 75.26
C VAL A 7 36.55 0.88 74.79
N LEU A 8 37.04 1.73 75.72
CA LEU A 8 37.95 2.83 75.39
C LEU A 8 39.36 2.33 74.99
N LEU A 9 39.84 1.23 75.58
CA LEU A 9 41.11 0.62 75.17
C LEU A 9 40.99 -0.04 73.78
N TYR A 10 39.85 -0.67 73.50
CA TYR A 10 39.55 -1.29 72.20
C TYR A 10 39.32 -0.25 71.10
N SER A 11 38.75 0.92 71.43
CA SER A 11 38.59 2.02 70.48
C SER A 11 39.90 2.74 70.15
N GLN A 12 40.89 2.76 71.06
CA GLN A 12 42.24 3.28 70.77
C GLN A 12 43.14 2.29 70.03
N LEU A 13 42.83 0.98 70.07
CA LEU A 13 43.51 -0.05 69.28
C LEU A 13 43.03 -0.12 67.82
N LEU A 14 41.85 0.42 67.54
CA LEU A 14 41.35 0.63 66.18
C LEU A 14 41.92 1.94 65.62
N ASN A 15 43.25 2.01 65.45
CA ASN A 15 43.84 3.00 64.54
C ASN A 15 43.35 2.67 63.13
N ILE A 16 42.26 3.34 62.73
CA ILE A 16 41.77 3.34 61.36
C ILE A 16 42.86 4.01 60.53
N LYS A 17 43.71 3.20 59.89
CA LYS A 17 44.64 3.65 58.85
C LYS A 17 43.81 4.02 57.63
N ALA A 18 43.26 5.23 57.61
CA ALA A 18 42.85 5.86 56.37
C ALA A 18 44.08 5.92 55.47
N SER A 19 43.98 5.46 54.21
CA SER A 19 45.07 5.43 53.21
C SER A 19 45.67 6.84 53.04
N PRO A 20 46.81 7.16 53.70
CA PRO A 20 47.44 8.47 53.52
C PRO A 20 48.36 8.45 52.30
N ASP A 21 48.77 7.26 51.86
CA ASP A 21 49.73 7.04 50.78
C ASP A 21 49.14 7.38 49.42
N GLU A 22 47.86 7.07 49.17
CA GLU A 22 47.21 7.42 47.90
C GLU A 22 46.98 8.93 47.77
N TYR A 23 46.60 9.60 48.87
CA TYR A 23 46.47 11.06 48.89
C TYR A 23 47.82 11.75 48.65
N ARG A 24 48.88 11.27 49.30
CA ARG A 24 50.25 11.75 49.11
C ARG A 24 50.72 11.55 47.67
N LEU A 25 50.56 10.35 47.13
CA LEU A 25 50.91 10.02 45.75
C LEU A 25 50.19 10.95 44.76
N LEU A 26 48.87 11.14 44.91
CA LEU A 26 48.10 11.99 44.01
C LEU A 26 48.51 13.46 44.09
N SER A 27 48.90 13.94 45.27
CA SER A 27 49.45 15.28 45.45
C SER A 27 50.80 15.44 44.75
N ASP A 28 51.69 14.46 44.89
CA ASP A 28 53.04 14.47 44.29
C ASP A 28 52.98 14.44 42.76
N LEU A 29 52.15 13.55 42.20
CA LEU A 29 51.95 13.44 40.74
C LEU A 29 51.35 14.72 40.13
N ARG A 30 50.56 15.49 40.89
CA ARG A 30 49.96 16.75 40.43
C ARG A 30 50.88 17.97 40.58
N HIS A 31 51.95 17.89 41.37
CA HIS A 31 52.73 19.07 41.79
C HIS A 31 53.51 19.76 40.64
N ASN A 32 53.58 19.17 39.45
CA ASN A 32 54.20 19.77 38.26
C ASN A 32 53.67 19.16 36.95
N TYR A 33 52.36 18.93 36.90
CA TYR A 33 51.70 18.31 35.76
C TYR A 33 50.83 19.33 35.04
N ASP A 34 51.11 19.56 33.75
CA ASP A 34 50.27 20.37 32.87
C ASP A 34 49.44 19.42 31.97
N PRO A 35 48.10 19.39 32.09
CA PRO A 35 47.23 18.55 31.26
C PRO A 35 47.26 18.86 29.77
N TYR A 36 47.76 20.02 29.35
CA TYR A 36 47.85 20.38 27.93
C TYR A 36 49.17 19.96 27.29
N GLU A 37 50.16 19.58 28.09
CA GLU A 37 51.46 19.14 27.60
C GLU A 37 51.40 17.67 27.15
N ARG A 38 51.76 17.41 25.89
CA ARG A 38 51.87 16.03 25.39
C ARG A 38 52.92 15.26 26.19
N PRO A 39 52.58 14.09 26.77
CA PRO A 39 53.43 13.40 27.73
C PRO A 39 54.54 12.58 27.08
N VAL A 40 55.48 13.26 26.42
CA VAL A 40 56.68 12.65 25.82
C VAL A 40 57.95 13.20 26.45
N ALA A 41 58.91 12.31 26.74
CA ALA A 41 60.21 12.73 27.30
C ALA A 41 61.06 13.52 26.28
N ASN A 42 60.88 13.22 24.99
CA ASN A 42 61.53 13.89 23.88
C ASN A 42 60.46 14.42 22.92
N SER A 43 60.54 15.71 22.59
CA SER A 43 59.55 16.36 21.72
C SER A 43 59.54 15.83 20.29
N SER A 44 60.65 15.23 19.84
CA SER A 44 60.79 14.69 18.48
C SER A 44 60.11 13.33 18.29
N ASP A 45 59.84 12.61 19.38
CA ASP A 45 59.28 11.27 19.32
C ASP A 45 57.74 11.34 19.30
N PRO A 46 57.05 10.55 18.44
CA PRO A 46 55.59 10.48 18.44
C PRO A 46 55.10 9.70 19.67
N LEU A 47 53.98 10.14 20.25
CA LEU A 47 53.29 9.39 21.30
C LEU A 47 52.51 8.25 20.66
N GLN A 48 52.83 7.01 21.02
CA GLN A 48 52.07 5.86 20.58
C GLN A 48 50.77 5.76 21.39
N VAL A 49 49.63 5.88 20.71
CA VAL A 49 48.30 5.73 21.30
C VAL A 49 47.67 4.48 20.68
N SER A 50 47.41 3.48 21.51
CA SER A 50 46.73 2.26 21.10
C SER A 50 45.23 2.41 21.29
N ILE A 51 44.46 2.09 20.25
CA ILE A 51 43.00 2.09 20.28
C ILE A 51 42.48 0.67 20.14
N LYS A 52 41.50 0.32 20.95
CA LYS A 52 40.72 -0.91 20.84
C LYS A 52 39.24 -0.58 20.98
N LEU A 53 38.39 -1.22 20.19
CA LEU A 53 36.96 -0.97 20.21
C LEU A 53 36.22 -2.23 20.66
N TYR A 54 35.37 -2.09 21.68
CA TYR A 54 34.47 -3.15 22.14
C TYR A 54 33.08 -2.86 21.63
N LEU A 55 32.56 -3.73 20.75
CA LEU A 55 31.20 -3.60 20.25
C LEU A 55 30.24 -4.24 21.25
N GLN A 56 29.35 -3.42 21.85
CA GLN A 56 28.36 -3.92 22.81
C GLN A 56 27.04 -4.28 22.11
N GLN A 57 26.49 -3.37 21.31
CA GLN A 57 25.23 -3.63 20.59
C GLN A 57 25.06 -2.68 19.41
N ILE A 58 24.33 -3.16 18.40
CA ILE A 58 23.78 -2.33 17.33
C ILE A 58 22.41 -1.87 17.83
N LEU A 59 22.25 -0.57 18.07
CA LEU A 59 20.98 -0.01 18.56
C LEU A 59 19.97 0.12 17.43
N ASP A 60 20.41 0.74 16.34
CA ASP A 60 19.54 1.11 15.24
C ASP A 60 20.34 1.32 13.95
N VAL A 61 19.73 0.99 12.82
CA VAL A 61 20.25 1.22 11.47
C VAL A 61 19.15 1.97 10.74
N ASP A 62 19.30 3.29 10.64
CA ASP A 62 18.35 4.14 9.92
C ASP A 62 18.77 4.20 8.45
N GLU A 63 18.17 3.34 7.62
CA GLU A 63 18.49 3.28 6.20
C GLU A 63 18.08 4.57 5.49
N LYS A 64 17.02 5.22 5.93
CA LYS A 64 16.47 6.42 5.29
C LYS A 64 17.41 7.61 5.43
N ASN A 65 17.93 7.82 6.63
CA ASN A 65 18.87 8.89 6.93
C ASN A 65 20.33 8.47 6.73
N GLN A 66 20.61 7.21 6.40
CA GLN A 66 21.95 6.66 6.20
C GLN A 66 22.84 6.79 7.44
N VAL A 67 22.27 6.48 8.61
CA VAL A 67 22.93 6.59 9.92
C VAL A 67 22.84 5.27 10.66
N ILE A 68 23.95 4.82 11.24
CA ILE A 68 23.99 3.68 12.16
C ILE A 68 24.32 4.15 13.56
N THR A 69 23.55 3.67 14.53
CA THR A 69 23.75 3.94 15.95
C THR A 69 24.27 2.69 16.66
N LEU A 70 25.44 2.80 17.27
CA LEU A 70 26.08 1.71 18.02
C LEU A 70 26.31 2.12 19.47
N VAL A 71 26.26 1.15 20.37
CA VAL A 71 26.90 1.29 21.69
C VAL A 71 28.21 0.52 21.65
N ALA A 72 29.29 1.24 21.91
CA ALA A 72 30.62 0.67 21.97
C ALA A 72 31.44 1.34 23.06
N TRP A 73 32.45 0.63 23.55
CA TRP A 73 33.44 1.19 24.46
C TRP A 73 34.73 1.37 23.71
N ILE A 74 35.32 2.55 23.83
CA ILE A 74 36.60 2.86 23.19
C ILE A 74 37.66 2.76 24.26
N GLU A 75 38.62 1.87 24.09
CA GLU A 75 39.77 1.77 24.96
C GLU A 75 40.95 2.49 24.32
N TYR A 76 41.46 3.49 25.04
CA TYR A 76 42.70 4.18 24.74
C TYR A 76 43.78 3.74 25.72
N THR A 77 44.95 3.43 25.20
CA THR A 77 46.14 3.12 25.99
C THR A 77 47.33 3.93 25.50
N TRP A 78 47.96 4.68 26.38
CA TRP A 78 49.20 5.41 26.11
C TRP A 78 50.08 5.42 27.36
N THR A 79 51.36 5.74 27.20
CA THR A 79 52.29 5.84 28.32
C THR A 79 52.63 7.30 28.59
N ASP A 80 52.51 7.73 29.84
CA ASP A 80 52.88 9.05 30.32
C ASP A 80 54.14 8.96 31.19
N TYR A 81 55.19 9.70 30.83
CA TYR A 81 56.46 9.63 31.55
C TYR A 81 56.45 10.36 32.90
N LYS A 82 55.55 11.33 33.11
CA LYS A 82 55.41 12.10 34.36
C LYS A 82 54.59 11.35 35.41
N LEU A 83 53.78 10.39 34.98
CA LEU A 83 52.89 9.61 35.85
C LEU A 83 53.50 8.28 36.31
N LYS A 84 54.82 8.25 36.56
CA LYS A 84 55.54 7.05 37.04
C LYS A 84 55.90 7.21 38.50
N TRP A 85 55.75 6.13 39.28
CA TRP A 85 56.18 6.09 40.68
C TRP A 85 56.69 4.70 41.04
N ASP A 86 57.45 4.60 42.13
CA ASP A 86 57.82 3.31 42.72
C ASP A 86 56.75 2.89 43.74
N PRO A 87 56.07 1.74 43.56
CA PRO A 87 55.13 1.22 44.55
C PRO A 87 55.74 1.08 45.95
N SER A 88 57.06 0.88 46.07
CA SER A 88 57.72 0.70 47.36
C SER A 88 57.64 1.95 48.26
N GLU A 89 57.58 3.16 47.69
CA GLU A 89 57.55 4.43 48.42
C GLU A 89 56.14 4.84 48.89
N TYR A 90 55.11 4.31 48.22
CA TYR A 90 53.70 4.68 48.40
C TYR A 90 52.85 3.50 48.87
N GLY A 91 53.37 2.69 49.79
CA GLY A 91 52.58 1.65 50.46
C GLY A 91 52.17 0.48 49.56
N GLY A 92 52.88 0.23 48.46
CA GLY A 92 52.62 -0.86 47.52
C GLY A 92 51.56 -0.56 46.46
N ILE A 93 51.14 0.70 46.31
CA ILE A 93 50.12 1.10 45.32
C ILE A 93 50.66 0.91 43.91
N ARG A 94 49.96 0.11 43.10
CA ARG A 94 50.31 -0.16 41.69
C ARG A 94 49.46 0.62 40.69
N ASP A 95 48.19 0.85 41.01
CA ASP A 95 47.27 1.54 40.13
C ASP A 95 46.43 2.56 40.90
N ILE A 96 46.22 3.73 40.29
CA ILE A 96 45.41 4.82 40.84
C ILE A 96 44.34 5.24 39.84
N ARG A 97 43.26 5.85 40.34
CA ARG A 97 42.17 6.36 39.51
C ARG A 97 42.21 7.87 39.52
N MET A 98 42.39 8.47 38.35
CA MET A 98 42.35 9.93 38.20
C MET A 98 40.99 10.36 37.64
N PRO A 99 40.43 11.48 38.11
CA PRO A 99 39.13 11.94 37.64
C PRO A 99 39.17 12.21 36.13
N GLY A 100 38.09 11.86 35.43
CA GLY A 100 37.93 12.08 33.97
C GLY A 100 37.81 13.54 33.51
N THR A 101 38.04 14.51 34.39
CA THR A 101 37.88 15.93 34.08
C THR A 101 39.01 16.42 33.17
N ALA A 102 38.72 17.40 32.31
CA ALA A 102 39.67 17.93 31.32
C ALA A 102 40.98 18.50 31.91
N ASN A 103 41.00 18.80 33.21
CA ASN A 103 42.16 19.39 33.89
C ASN A 103 42.94 18.37 34.74
N ALA A 104 42.62 17.08 34.64
CA ALA A 104 43.25 16.05 35.49
C ALA A 104 44.52 15.49 34.87
N ILE A 105 44.43 14.98 33.65
CA ILE A 105 45.56 14.44 32.88
C ILE A 105 45.41 14.78 31.40
N TRP A 106 46.51 14.69 30.65
CA TRP A 106 46.48 14.84 29.19
C TRP A 106 45.64 13.71 28.54
N LYS A 107 44.74 14.07 27.62
CA LYS A 107 43.89 13.16 26.84
C LYS A 107 44.17 13.36 25.34
N PRO A 108 44.36 12.28 24.56
CA PRO A 108 44.48 12.41 23.12
C PRO A 108 43.14 12.85 22.49
N ASP A 109 43.20 13.72 21.48
CA ASP A 109 42.06 14.29 20.76
C ASP A 109 41.57 13.39 19.62
N VAL A 110 41.43 12.10 19.90
CA VAL A 110 40.92 11.13 18.92
C VAL A 110 39.41 11.27 18.80
N LEU A 111 38.93 11.58 17.60
CA LEU A 111 37.52 11.80 17.29
C LEU A 111 37.06 10.91 16.13
N LEU A 112 35.75 10.67 16.07
CA LEU A 112 35.10 9.97 14.97
C LEU A 112 34.83 10.96 13.82
N TYR A 113 35.53 10.83 12.70
CA TYR A 113 35.43 11.76 11.58
C TYR A 113 34.11 11.69 10.82
N ASN A 114 33.52 10.50 10.71
CA ASN A 114 32.23 10.28 10.07
C ASN A 114 31.09 10.22 11.08
N SER A 115 31.17 11.00 12.16
CA SER A 115 30.07 11.15 13.13
C SER A 115 28.89 11.86 12.48
N ALA A 116 27.68 11.37 12.75
CA ALA A 116 26.41 11.98 12.35
C ALA A 116 25.65 12.58 13.56
N ASP A 117 26.26 12.57 14.75
CA ASP A 117 25.65 13.14 15.96
C ASP A 117 25.95 14.64 16.09
N GLU A 118 25.06 15.38 16.76
CA GLU A 118 25.26 16.82 17.04
C GLU A 118 26.46 17.04 17.98
N ASN A 119 26.65 16.12 18.93
CA ASN A 119 27.81 16.09 19.81
C ASN A 119 28.90 15.21 19.18
N PHE A 120 29.97 15.84 18.67
CA PHE A 120 31.10 15.11 18.07
C PHE A 120 31.82 14.17 19.06
N ASP A 121 31.87 14.52 20.35
CA ASP A 121 32.29 13.60 21.43
C ASP A 121 31.03 13.09 22.15
N SER A 122 30.58 11.90 21.76
CA SER A 122 29.39 11.24 22.32
C SER A 122 29.72 10.25 23.45
N THR A 123 30.92 10.36 24.03
CA THR A 123 31.40 9.45 25.08
C THR A 123 31.06 9.95 26.48
N TYR A 124 30.79 9.02 27.40
CA TYR A 124 30.53 9.35 28.80
C TYR A 124 31.86 9.58 29.53
N PRO A 125 32.00 10.68 30.31
CA PRO A 125 33.23 10.96 31.04
C PRO A 125 33.43 9.93 32.16
N VAL A 126 34.51 9.15 32.07
CA VAL A 126 34.92 8.16 33.08
C VAL A 126 36.31 8.47 33.61
N ASN A 127 36.67 7.84 34.71
CA ASN A 127 37.99 8.01 35.31
C ASN A 127 39.06 7.27 34.50
N TYR A 128 40.28 7.82 34.54
CA TYR A 128 41.47 7.18 34.00
C TYR A 128 42.04 6.19 35.01
N VAL A 129 42.54 5.06 34.53
CA VAL A 129 43.32 4.12 35.35
C VAL A 129 44.77 4.28 34.95
N VAL A 130 45.60 4.71 35.90
CA VAL A 130 47.03 4.91 35.70
C VAL A 130 47.78 3.85 36.48
N SER A 131 48.71 3.16 35.83
CA SER A 131 49.60 2.20 36.47
C SER A 131 50.95 2.80 36.82
N HIS A 132 51.66 2.21 37.77
CA HIS A 132 52.96 2.69 38.27
C HIS A 132 54.05 2.79 37.20
N THR A 133 53.90 2.04 36.11
CA THR A 133 54.77 2.06 34.92
C THR A 133 54.60 3.33 34.08
N GLY A 134 53.56 4.13 34.35
CA GLY A 134 53.14 5.29 33.55
C GLY A 134 52.10 4.95 32.48
N ASP A 135 51.65 3.69 32.40
CA ASP A 135 50.63 3.30 31.43
C ASP A 135 49.26 3.81 31.88
N VAL A 136 48.60 4.54 30.99
CA VAL A 136 47.28 5.12 31.20
C VAL A 136 46.28 4.41 30.32
N GLN A 137 45.20 3.94 30.96
CA GLN A 137 44.08 3.30 30.31
C GLN A 137 42.82 4.16 30.51
N HIS A 138 42.13 4.44 29.41
CA HIS A 138 40.87 5.18 29.40
C HIS A 138 39.83 4.42 28.59
N VAL A 139 38.72 4.04 29.22
CA VAL A 139 37.68 3.20 28.58
C VAL A 139 36.30 3.86 28.70
N PRO A 140 36.05 4.99 28.03
CA PRO A 140 34.73 5.60 28.06
C PRO A 140 33.72 4.82 27.19
N PRO A 141 32.51 4.53 27.71
CA PRO A 141 31.41 4.03 26.90
C PRO A 141 30.80 5.18 26.10
N GLY A 142 30.35 4.91 24.88
CA GLY A 142 29.72 5.92 24.03
C GLY A 142 28.58 5.36 23.18
N ILE A 143 27.61 6.22 22.90
CA ILE A 143 26.60 5.97 21.86
C ILE A 143 27.09 6.70 20.62
N MET A 144 27.57 5.96 19.63
CA MET A 144 28.17 6.52 18.42
C MET A 144 27.18 6.43 17.26
N LYS A 145 26.85 7.58 16.67
CA LYS A 145 26.11 7.66 15.42
C LYS A 145 27.09 7.93 14.30
N LEU A 146 27.17 7.02 13.34
CA LEU A 146 28.04 7.17 12.18
C LEU A 146 27.22 7.33 10.90
N SER A 147 27.70 8.19 10.00
CA SER A 147 27.19 8.23 8.63
C SER A 147 27.74 7.03 7.86
N CYS A 148 26.85 6.21 7.33
CA CYS A 148 27.18 5.07 6.50
C CYS A 148 26.28 4.98 5.27
N LYS A 149 26.89 4.86 4.10
CA LYS A 149 26.18 4.66 2.85
C LYS A 149 25.61 3.23 2.79
N ILE A 150 24.29 3.12 2.77
CA ILE A 150 23.55 1.86 2.68
C ILE A 150 23.27 1.52 1.21
N ASP A 151 23.57 0.28 0.80
CA ASP A 151 23.26 -0.23 -0.54
C ASP A 151 21.96 -1.06 -0.51
N ILE A 152 20.93 -0.59 -1.22
CA ILE A 152 19.59 -1.21 -1.21
C ILE A 152 19.27 -2.05 -2.45
N THR A 153 20.25 -2.28 -3.34
CA THR A 153 20.06 -3.06 -4.58
C THR A 153 19.33 -4.38 -4.35
N TRP A 154 19.73 -5.13 -3.32
CA TRP A 154 19.24 -6.47 -3.01
C TRP A 154 18.23 -6.53 -1.85
N PHE A 155 17.71 -5.39 -1.40
CA PHE A 155 16.77 -5.32 -0.28
C PHE A 155 15.58 -6.32 -0.45
N PRO A 156 15.22 -7.11 0.58
CA PRO A 156 15.73 -7.15 1.96
C PRO A 156 16.87 -8.18 2.20
N PHE A 157 17.45 -8.73 1.13
CA PHE A 157 18.54 -9.72 1.15
C PHE A 157 19.91 -9.04 1.03
N ASP A 158 20.07 -7.94 1.75
CA ASP A 158 21.21 -7.05 1.67
C ASP A 158 22.24 -7.31 2.77
N ASP A 159 23.51 -7.17 2.38
CA ASP A 159 24.66 -7.09 3.27
C ASP A 159 25.17 -5.64 3.27
N GLN A 160 25.42 -5.08 4.44
CA GLN A 160 25.88 -3.71 4.60
C GLN A 160 27.29 -3.68 5.18
N ILE A 161 28.13 -2.82 4.61
CA ILE A 161 29.52 -2.62 5.02
C ILE A 161 29.69 -1.16 5.44
N CYS A 162 29.76 -0.96 6.75
CA CYS A 162 29.97 0.35 7.34
C CYS A 162 31.34 0.46 7.98
N HIS A 163 31.82 1.67 8.20
CA HIS A 163 33.12 1.88 8.83
C HIS A 163 33.09 3.04 9.81
N LEU A 164 33.85 2.92 10.89
CA LEU A 164 34.13 3.97 11.85
C LEU A 164 35.55 4.47 11.62
N LYS A 165 35.70 5.76 11.35
CA LYS A 165 37.00 6.37 11.10
C LYS A 165 37.43 7.22 12.29
N PHE A 166 38.38 6.70 13.06
CA PHE A 166 39.00 7.44 14.16
C PHE A 166 40.32 8.07 13.73
N GLY A 167 40.58 9.29 14.21
CA GLY A 167 41.84 9.99 13.98
C GLY A 167 42.01 11.14 14.97
N SER A 168 43.26 11.57 15.18
CA SER A 168 43.55 12.79 15.93
C SER A 168 43.17 14.01 15.10
N TRP A 169 42.43 14.93 15.70
CA TRP A 169 41.94 16.12 15.01
C TRP A 169 43.03 17.17 14.77
N THR A 170 43.92 17.38 15.75
CA THR A 170 44.93 18.44 15.74
C THR A 170 46.35 17.94 15.49
N TYR A 171 46.71 16.74 15.93
CA TYR A 171 48.07 16.23 15.83
C TYR A 171 48.30 15.48 14.52
N SER A 172 49.42 15.77 13.85
CA SER A 172 49.92 14.95 12.74
C SER A 172 50.61 13.68 13.25
N GLY A 173 50.90 12.76 12.33
CA GLY A 173 51.59 11.49 12.58
C GLY A 173 53.00 11.62 13.14
N SER A 174 53.60 12.81 13.05
CA SER A 174 54.87 13.13 13.71
C SER A 174 54.72 13.28 15.24
N PHE A 175 53.51 13.59 15.72
CA PHE A 175 53.23 13.82 17.14
C PHE A 175 52.48 12.68 17.80
N ILE A 176 51.52 12.07 17.10
CA ILE A 176 50.73 10.94 17.59
C ILE A 176 50.74 9.82 16.56
N ASP A 177 51.14 8.62 16.99
CA ASP A 177 51.06 7.39 16.20
C ASP A 177 49.91 6.52 16.72
N LEU A 178 48.84 6.40 15.92
CA LEU A 178 47.65 5.62 16.27
C LEU A 178 47.82 4.16 15.83
N ARG A 179 47.71 3.23 16.78
CA ARG A 179 47.84 1.78 16.53
C ARG A 179 46.64 1.00 17.04
N ILE A 180 46.34 -0.14 16.41
CA ILE A 180 45.30 -1.07 16.89
C ILE A 180 45.94 -2.01 17.92
N SER A 181 45.23 -2.31 19.01
CA SER A 181 45.66 -3.29 20.02
C SER A 181 44.93 -4.64 19.84
N PRO A 182 45.61 -5.80 19.89
CA PRO A 182 47.05 -5.97 20.14
C PRO A 182 47.92 -5.69 18.91
N PRO A 183 49.17 -5.20 19.10
CA PRO A 183 50.10 -4.96 18.01
C PRO A 183 50.61 -6.29 17.43
N ASN A 184 50.00 -6.73 16.33
CA ASN A 184 50.47 -7.68 15.32
C ASN A 184 51.77 -8.46 15.63
N GLU A 185 51.71 -9.56 16.40
CA GLU A 185 52.82 -10.54 16.46
C GLU A 185 52.57 -11.84 15.67
N SER A 186 51.39 -12.05 15.09
CA SER A 186 51.21 -13.10 14.08
C SER A 186 50.03 -12.81 13.16
N VAL A 187 50.38 -12.47 11.92
CA VAL A 187 49.51 -12.33 10.76
C VAL A 187 48.72 -13.63 10.53
N SER A 188 47.40 -13.57 10.71
CA SER A 188 46.46 -14.38 9.95
C SER A 188 45.31 -13.49 9.49
N TYR A 189 44.78 -13.75 8.31
CA TYR A 189 43.81 -12.92 7.59
C TYR A 189 42.39 -12.92 8.22
N GLU A 190 42.28 -13.24 9.51
CA GLU A 190 41.04 -13.50 10.26
C GLU A 190 40.84 -12.56 11.48
N ILE A 191 41.66 -11.52 11.63
CA ILE A 191 41.69 -10.72 12.87
C ILE A 191 40.42 -9.86 13.01
N GLU A 192 39.55 -10.28 13.93
CA GLU A 192 38.51 -9.45 14.54
C GLU A 192 39.17 -8.18 15.09
N GLY A 193 38.99 -7.05 14.40
CA GLY A 193 39.55 -5.77 14.78
C GLY A 193 38.77 -5.07 15.88
N MET A 194 37.47 -5.32 15.96
CA MET A 194 36.65 -4.97 17.12
C MET A 194 36.43 -6.21 18.00
N ASP A 195 36.51 -6.02 19.31
CA ASP A 195 36.24 -7.07 20.28
C ASP A 195 34.73 -7.28 20.44
N ARG A 196 34.30 -8.55 20.38
CA ARG A 196 32.91 -8.99 20.46
C ARG A 196 32.54 -9.63 21.80
N GLN A 197 33.45 -9.64 22.77
CA GLN A 197 33.24 -10.31 24.06
C GLN A 197 31.94 -9.89 24.77
N TYR A 198 31.54 -8.62 24.62
CA TYR A 198 30.34 -8.04 25.23
C TYR A 198 29.18 -7.84 24.24
N PHE A 199 29.25 -8.44 23.04
CA PHE A 199 28.27 -8.21 21.99
C PHE A 199 26.94 -8.91 22.28
N VAL A 200 25.87 -8.13 22.31
CA VAL A 200 24.49 -8.61 22.36
C VAL A 200 23.95 -8.68 20.93
N PRO A 201 23.50 -9.86 20.46
CA PRO A 201 23.01 -10.03 19.10
C PRO A 201 21.72 -9.22 18.86
N ASN A 202 21.62 -8.61 17.68
CA ASN A 202 20.44 -7.85 17.29
C ASN A 202 19.35 -8.74 16.67
N GLY A 203 18.08 -8.35 16.87
CA GLY A 203 16.90 -9.05 16.36
C GLY A 203 16.66 -8.86 14.86
N GLU A 204 17.23 -7.82 14.26
CA GLU A 204 17.09 -7.50 12.84
C GLU A 204 18.37 -7.74 12.04
N TRP A 205 19.55 -7.50 12.64
CA TRP A 205 20.84 -7.55 11.94
C TRP A 205 21.74 -8.65 12.50
N ASN A 206 22.29 -9.48 11.62
CA ASN A 206 23.36 -10.43 11.90
C ASN A 206 24.71 -9.76 11.76
N LEU A 207 25.59 -9.93 12.74
CA LEU A 207 26.97 -9.47 12.66
C LEU A 207 27.83 -10.54 11.97
N LEU A 208 28.36 -10.25 10.78
CA LEU A 208 29.21 -11.19 10.04
C LEU A 208 30.68 -11.03 10.45
N ALA A 209 31.26 -9.85 10.24
CA ALA A 209 32.69 -9.59 10.42
C ALA A 209 32.94 -8.17 10.97
N VAL A 210 34.02 -8.02 11.74
CA VAL A 210 34.43 -6.73 12.35
C VAL A 210 35.91 -6.38 12.16
N PRO A 211 36.43 -6.34 10.93
CA PRO A 211 37.87 -6.13 10.73
C PRO A 211 38.29 -4.68 11.04
N ALA A 212 39.57 -4.48 11.36
CA ALA A 212 40.15 -3.14 11.53
C ALA A 212 41.38 -2.95 10.64
N LYS A 213 41.61 -1.72 10.19
CA LYS A 213 42.72 -1.35 9.31
C LYS A 213 43.28 0.01 9.71
N ASN A 214 44.61 0.13 9.74
CA ASN A 214 45.30 1.42 9.83
C ASN A 214 45.53 2.01 8.45
N GLU A 215 45.31 3.32 8.31
CA GLU A 215 45.56 4.05 7.07
C GLU A 215 46.11 5.45 7.38
N THR A 216 47.21 5.81 6.73
CA THR A 216 47.81 7.14 6.85
C THR A 216 47.52 7.92 5.56
N LYS A 217 46.91 9.10 5.70
CA LYS A 217 46.70 10.02 4.57
C LYS A 217 47.59 11.24 4.72
N ILE A 218 48.21 11.67 3.63
CA ILE A 218 49.02 12.89 3.63
C ILE A 218 48.11 14.06 3.30
N PHE A 219 48.09 15.07 4.16
CA PHE A 219 47.36 16.31 3.98
C PHE A 219 48.30 17.49 4.21
N ASP A 220 48.37 18.40 3.23
CA ASP A 220 49.27 19.56 3.25
C ASP A 220 50.76 19.23 3.53
N GLY A 221 51.22 18.07 3.03
CA GLY A 221 52.58 17.58 3.22
C GLY A 221 52.83 16.83 4.53
N GLU A 222 51.87 16.82 5.46
CA GLU A 222 51.96 16.14 6.76
C GLU A 222 51.16 14.82 6.76
N PRO A 223 51.67 13.74 7.36
CA PRO A 223 50.93 12.49 7.49
C PRO A 223 49.89 12.59 8.61
N TYR A 224 48.66 12.14 8.36
CA TYR A 224 47.62 12.00 9.37
C TYR A 224 47.22 10.52 9.49
N PRO A 225 47.58 9.84 10.59
CA PRO A 225 47.16 8.46 10.83
C PRO A 225 45.68 8.41 11.20
N ALA A 226 44.97 7.43 10.66
CA ALA A 226 43.60 7.12 10.99
C ALA A 226 43.42 5.59 11.12
N VAL A 227 42.49 5.20 11.99
CA VAL A 227 42.12 3.80 12.21
C VAL A 227 40.69 3.61 11.75
N PHE A 228 40.48 2.60 10.91
CA PHE A 228 39.18 2.20 10.39
C PHE A 228 38.74 0.91 11.07
N PHE A 229 37.57 0.94 11.71
CA PHE A 229 36.87 -0.27 12.15
C PHE A 229 35.69 -0.53 11.23
N PHE A 230 35.65 -1.68 10.58
CA PHE A 230 34.59 -2.05 9.65
C PHE A 230 33.52 -2.88 10.36
N LEU A 231 32.27 -2.55 10.13
CA LEU A 231 31.09 -3.26 10.61
C LEU A 231 30.41 -3.90 9.40
N ILE A 232 30.51 -5.23 9.27
CA ILE A 232 29.88 -5.99 8.20
C ILE A 232 28.67 -6.72 8.80
N ILE A 233 27.47 -6.31 8.38
CA ILE A 233 26.19 -6.79 8.91
C ILE A 233 25.29 -7.29 7.78
N GLN A 234 24.44 -8.26 8.10
CA GLN A 234 23.49 -8.86 7.18
C GLN A 234 22.07 -8.78 7.75
N ARG A 235 21.09 -8.43 6.93
CA ARG A 235 19.69 -8.33 7.38
C ARG A 235 19.06 -9.70 7.62
N ARG A 236 18.28 -9.84 8.69
CA ARG A 236 17.41 -11.00 8.93
C ARG A 236 16.12 -10.82 8.13
N THR A 237 15.95 -11.66 7.10
CA THR A 237 14.91 -11.45 6.08
C THR A 237 13.52 -11.97 6.45
N LEU A 238 13.37 -12.72 7.55
CA LEU A 238 12.12 -13.42 7.89
C LEU A 238 10.91 -12.48 8.05
N TYR A 239 11.10 -11.33 8.71
CA TYR A 239 10.03 -10.33 8.88
C TYR A 239 9.55 -9.78 7.53
N TYR A 240 10.48 -9.40 6.66
CA TYR A 240 10.19 -8.88 5.33
C TYR A 240 9.64 -9.96 4.40
N GLY A 241 10.07 -11.22 4.57
CA GLY A 241 9.50 -12.37 3.88
C GLY A 241 8.01 -12.52 4.15
N LEU A 242 7.61 -12.52 5.43
CA LEU A 242 6.21 -12.68 5.82
C LEU A 242 5.34 -11.44 5.51
N ASN A 243 5.88 -10.24 5.70
CA ASN A 243 5.09 -9.00 5.62
C ASN A 243 5.17 -8.26 4.27
N LEU A 244 6.19 -8.52 3.45
CA LEU A 244 6.32 -7.90 2.11
C LEU A 244 6.25 -8.95 1.00
N ILE A 245 7.01 -10.05 1.09
CA ILE A 245 7.10 -11.02 -0.02
C ILE A 245 5.83 -11.87 -0.14
N ILE A 246 5.28 -12.41 0.95
CA ILE A 246 4.05 -13.21 0.87
C ILE A 246 2.85 -12.39 0.34
N PRO A 247 2.56 -11.18 0.86
CA PRO A 247 1.49 -10.34 0.32
C PRO A 247 1.71 -9.96 -1.15
N SER A 248 2.95 -9.71 -1.58
CA SER A 248 3.24 -9.37 -2.97
C SER A 248 2.98 -10.54 -3.92
N LEU A 249 3.34 -11.76 -3.52
CA LEU A 249 3.01 -12.98 -4.27
C LEU A 249 1.49 -13.19 -4.35
N LEU A 250 0.76 -12.96 -3.26
CA LEU A 250 -0.71 -13.03 -3.26
C LEU A 250 -1.34 -11.99 -4.19
N ILE A 251 -0.83 -10.76 -4.21
CA ILE A 251 -1.29 -9.71 -5.13
C ILE A 251 -1.00 -10.11 -6.57
N SER A 252 0.19 -10.64 -6.86
CA SER A 252 0.51 -11.15 -8.20
C SER A 252 -0.46 -12.25 -8.64
N LEU A 253 -0.84 -13.16 -7.73
CA LEU A 253 -1.87 -14.18 -7.99
C LEU A 253 -3.25 -13.55 -8.25
N MET A 254 -3.62 -12.52 -7.46
CA MET A 254 -4.89 -11.80 -7.67
C MET A 254 -4.93 -11.09 -9.02
N THR A 255 -3.81 -10.55 -9.52
CA THR A 255 -3.76 -9.93 -10.86
C THR A 255 -4.07 -10.95 -11.95
N VAL A 256 -3.52 -12.16 -11.87
CA VAL A 256 -3.79 -13.24 -12.83
C VAL A 256 -5.25 -13.67 -12.76
N LEU A 257 -5.81 -13.81 -11.55
CA LEU A 257 -7.24 -14.13 -11.38
C LEU A 257 -8.14 -13.04 -11.95
N GLY A 258 -7.77 -11.76 -11.86
CA GLY A 258 -8.54 -10.66 -12.44
C GLY A 258 -8.75 -10.80 -13.96
N PHE A 259 -7.74 -11.30 -14.68
CA PHE A 259 -7.88 -11.57 -16.10
C PHE A 259 -8.77 -12.79 -16.40
N THR A 260 -8.88 -13.77 -15.49
CA THR A 260 -9.72 -14.95 -15.72
C THR A 260 -11.22 -14.64 -15.72
N LEU A 261 -11.61 -13.54 -15.06
CA LEU A 261 -12.99 -13.12 -14.94
C LEU A 261 -13.53 -12.62 -16.28
N PRO A 262 -14.67 -13.11 -16.76
CA PRO A 262 -15.24 -12.67 -18.03
C PRO A 262 -15.58 -11.17 -17.98
N PRO A 263 -15.36 -10.42 -19.07
CA PRO A 263 -15.66 -8.98 -19.13
C PRO A 263 -17.16 -8.65 -19.05
N ASP A 264 -18.03 -9.66 -19.21
CA ASP A 264 -19.48 -9.52 -19.02
C ASP A 264 -19.85 -9.36 -17.52
N ALA A 265 -18.95 -9.78 -16.61
CA ALA A 265 -19.09 -9.51 -15.18
C ALA A 265 -18.63 -8.09 -14.86
N GLY A 266 -19.56 -7.23 -14.45
CA GLY A 266 -19.27 -5.83 -14.10
C GLY A 266 -18.23 -5.65 -12.98
N GLU A 267 -17.99 -6.69 -12.18
CA GLU A 267 -17.04 -6.69 -11.07
C GLU A 267 -15.57 -6.73 -11.49
N LYS A 268 -15.24 -7.04 -12.76
CA LYS A 268 -13.85 -7.12 -13.25
C LYS A 268 -13.10 -5.81 -13.03
N ILE A 269 -13.71 -4.70 -13.42
CA ILE A 269 -13.09 -3.36 -13.34
C ILE A 269 -12.86 -2.97 -11.87
N THR A 270 -13.84 -3.25 -11.00
CA THR A 270 -13.72 -2.99 -9.56
C THR A 270 -12.54 -3.77 -8.96
N LEU A 271 -12.40 -5.05 -9.33
CA LEU A 271 -11.30 -5.90 -8.86
C LEU A 271 -9.93 -5.43 -9.38
N GLU A 272 -9.81 -5.00 -10.64
CA GLU A 272 -8.54 -4.47 -11.16
C GLU A 272 -8.16 -3.13 -10.49
N ILE A 273 -9.12 -2.25 -10.20
CA ILE A 273 -8.87 -0.97 -9.50
C ILE A 273 -8.43 -1.21 -8.05
N THR A 274 -9.05 -2.15 -7.34
CA THR A 274 -8.65 -2.46 -5.95
C THR A 274 -7.26 -3.07 -5.88
N ILE A 275 -6.89 -3.91 -6.86
CA ILE A 275 -5.53 -4.44 -6.98
C ILE A 275 -4.53 -3.31 -7.26
N LEU A 276 -4.84 -2.37 -8.17
CA LEU A 276 -3.99 -1.21 -8.43
C LEU A 276 -3.75 -0.38 -7.16
N LEU A 277 -4.81 -0.10 -6.39
CA LEU A 277 -4.71 0.64 -5.13
C LEU A 277 -3.83 -0.11 -4.11
N SER A 278 -3.98 -1.43 -4.02
CA SER A 278 -3.16 -2.25 -3.13
C SER A 278 -1.68 -2.22 -3.53
N VAL A 279 -1.35 -2.38 -4.81
CA VAL A 279 0.04 -2.26 -5.32
C VAL A 279 0.63 -0.88 -5.01
N CYS A 280 -0.13 0.19 -5.21
CA CYS A 280 0.31 1.56 -4.87
C CYS A 280 0.59 1.72 -3.37
N PHE A 281 -0.26 1.16 -2.50
CA PHE A 281 -0.05 1.20 -1.06
C PHE A 281 1.23 0.45 -0.65
N PHE A 282 1.46 -0.76 -1.18
CA PHE A 282 2.68 -1.52 -0.90
C PHE A 282 3.94 -0.82 -1.44
N LEU A 283 3.86 -0.20 -2.63
CA LEU A 283 4.96 0.59 -3.17
C LEU A 283 5.28 1.81 -2.28
N SER A 284 4.26 2.50 -1.78
CA SER A 284 4.43 3.61 -0.83
C SER A 284 5.09 3.14 0.47
N MET A 285 4.65 2.01 1.02
CA MET A 285 5.26 1.40 2.20
C MET A 285 6.75 1.09 1.97
N VAL A 286 7.12 0.54 0.81
CA VAL A 286 8.53 0.27 0.47
C VAL A 286 9.34 1.57 0.31
N ALA A 287 8.74 2.60 -0.30
CA ALA A 287 9.38 3.91 -0.45
C ALA A 287 9.64 4.61 0.89
N ASP A 288 8.77 4.39 1.89
CA ASP A 288 8.96 4.95 3.24
C ASP A 288 10.09 4.25 4.03
N MET A 289 10.35 2.97 3.74
CA MET A 289 11.37 2.16 4.40
C MET A 289 12.76 2.24 3.73
N THR A 290 12.86 2.88 2.56
CA THR A 290 14.12 2.96 1.80
C THR A 290 14.64 4.39 1.73
N PRO A 291 15.97 4.60 1.66
CA PRO A 291 16.53 5.94 1.48
C PRO A 291 16.11 6.56 0.15
N PRO A 292 15.87 7.89 0.11
CA PRO A 292 15.55 8.63 -1.10
C PRO A 292 16.81 8.85 -1.97
N THR A 293 17.49 7.77 -2.34
CA THR A 293 18.71 7.78 -3.16
C THR A 293 18.41 7.34 -4.59
N SER A 294 19.11 7.92 -5.57
CA SER A 294 18.94 7.63 -7.00
C SER A 294 20.05 6.77 -7.59
N GLU A 295 21.01 6.32 -6.78
CA GLU A 295 22.14 5.51 -7.25
C GLU A 295 21.73 4.08 -7.62
N ALA A 296 20.80 3.51 -6.86
CA ALA A 296 20.28 2.18 -7.09
C ALA A 296 18.79 2.13 -6.71
N VAL A 297 18.00 1.42 -7.52
CA VAL A 297 16.59 1.14 -7.23
C VAL A 297 16.51 -0.24 -6.60
N PRO A 298 15.81 -0.41 -5.46
CA PRO A 298 15.69 -1.72 -4.82
C PRO A 298 14.92 -2.68 -5.74
N LEU A 299 15.40 -3.92 -5.84
CA LEU A 299 14.82 -4.93 -6.72
C LEU A 299 13.31 -5.14 -6.47
N ILE A 300 12.90 -5.14 -5.20
CA ILE A 300 11.48 -5.22 -4.81
C ILE A 300 10.66 -4.00 -5.26
N GLY A 301 11.26 -2.80 -5.24
CA GLY A 301 10.63 -1.58 -5.73
C GLY A 301 10.46 -1.59 -7.25
N ALA A 302 11.44 -2.13 -7.97
CA ALA A 302 11.36 -2.35 -9.40
C ALA A 302 10.27 -3.38 -9.76
N PHE A 303 10.12 -4.45 -8.96
CA PHE A 303 9.03 -5.42 -9.10
C PHE A 303 7.65 -4.76 -8.98
N PHE A 304 7.40 -4.02 -7.90
CA PHE A 304 6.11 -3.35 -7.70
C PHE A 304 5.86 -2.28 -8.76
N SER A 305 6.90 -1.56 -9.22
CA SER A 305 6.78 -0.58 -10.30
C SER A 305 6.40 -1.24 -11.62
N CYS A 306 6.99 -2.39 -11.95
CA CYS A 306 6.62 -3.18 -13.12
C CYS A 306 5.17 -3.69 -13.01
N CYS A 307 4.78 -4.24 -11.86
CA CYS A 307 3.39 -4.66 -11.60
C CYS A 307 2.40 -3.50 -11.75
N MET A 308 2.73 -2.31 -11.24
CA MET A 308 1.91 -1.11 -11.38
C MET A 308 1.74 -0.71 -12.85
N LEU A 309 2.81 -0.74 -13.65
CA LEU A 309 2.75 -0.46 -15.08
C LEU A 309 1.87 -1.48 -15.83
N VAL A 310 1.99 -2.77 -15.51
CA VAL A 310 1.18 -3.82 -16.14
C VAL A 310 -0.30 -3.68 -15.78
N VAL A 311 -0.61 -3.51 -14.49
CA VAL A 311 -1.99 -3.39 -14.01
C VAL A 311 -2.64 -2.10 -14.53
N SER A 312 -1.90 -1.00 -14.59
CA SER A 312 -2.44 0.24 -15.19
C SER A 312 -2.69 0.07 -16.70
N ALA A 313 -1.78 -0.56 -17.43
CA ALA A 313 -1.99 -0.87 -18.85
C ALA A 313 -3.20 -1.80 -19.05
N SER A 314 -3.41 -2.78 -18.18
CA SER A 314 -4.56 -3.68 -18.26
C SER A 314 -5.88 -2.98 -17.98
N VAL A 315 -5.96 -2.12 -16.96
CA VAL A 315 -7.17 -1.33 -16.67
C VAL A 315 -7.51 -0.44 -17.85
N VAL A 316 -6.53 0.27 -18.42
CA VAL A 316 -6.74 1.10 -19.62
C VAL A 316 -7.24 0.25 -20.77
N PHE A 317 -6.65 -0.92 -20.99
CA PHE A 317 -7.08 -1.83 -22.04
C PHE A 317 -8.49 -2.38 -21.81
N THR A 318 -8.86 -2.78 -20.60
CA THR A 318 -10.22 -3.24 -20.24
C THR A 318 -11.25 -2.13 -20.48
N VAL A 319 -10.94 -0.89 -20.11
CA VAL A 319 -11.80 0.27 -20.37
C VAL A 319 -11.90 0.54 -21.87
N LEU A 320 -10.79 0.51 -22.61
CA LEU A 320 -10.79 0.68 -24.06
C LEU A 320 -11.55 -0.45 -24.76
N LEU A 321 -11.41 -1.70 -24.35
CA LEU A 321 -12.21 -2.80 -24.88
C LEU A 321 -13.69 -2.52 -24.66
N ARG A 322 -14.10 -2.19 -23.44
CA ARG A 322 -15.49 -1.89 -23.12
C ARG A 322 -16.01 -0.69 -23.92
N GLN A 323 -15.24 0.40 -24.00
CA GLN A 323 -15.62 1.64 -24.68
C GLN A 323 -15.61 1.49 -26.21
N CYS A 324 -14.58 0.87 -26.79
CA CYS A 324 -14.46 0.68 -28.23
C CYS A 324 -15.48 -0.34 -28.75
N LEU A 325 -15.65 -1.50 -28.09
CA LEU A 325 -16.68 -2.48 -28.48
C LEU A 325 -18.10 -1.91 -28.36
N LEU A 326 -18.41 -1.17 -27.28
CA LEU A 326 -19.79 -0.74 -27.03
C LEU A 326 -20.16 0.58 -27.73
N ILE A 327 -19.22 1.51 -27.93
CA ILE A 327 -19.53 2.88 -28.39
C ILE A 327 -18.96 3.19 -29.78
N TRP A 328 -17.73 2.78 -30.09
CA TRP A 328 -17.06 3.19 -31.34
C TRP A 328 -17.28 2.23 -32.51
N MET A 329 -17.41 0.93 -32.25
CA MET A 329 -17.50 -0.08 -33.32
C MET A 329 -18.77 0.03 -34.20
N PRO A 330 -19.98 0.34 -33.69
CA PRO A 330 -21.13 0.59 -34.55
C PRO A 330 -20.91 1.78 -35.51
N TRP A 331 -20.21 2.81 -35.02
CA TRP A 331 -19.88 4.01 -35.79
C TRP A 331 -18.79 3.74 -36.85
N PHE A 332 -17.75 2.98 -36.49
CA PHE A 332 -16.60 2.70 -37.37
C PHE A 332 -16.87 1.61 -38.43
N LEU A 333 -17.71 0.61 -38.12
CA LEU A 333 -18.13 -0.45 -39.06
C LEU A 333 -19.40 -0.10 -39.84
N MET A 334 -19.89 1.14 -39.74
CA MET A 334 -21.10 1.59 -40.45
C MET A 334 -22.32 0.69 -40.17
N MET A 335 -22.39 0.11 -38.97
CA MET A 335 -23.51 -0.72 -38.52
C MET A 335 -24.45 0.06 -37.61
N ARG A 336 -25.74 -0.26 -37.71
CA ARG A 336 -26.80 0.43 -36.98
C ARG A 336 -26.72 0.08 -35.49
N ARG A 337 -26.70 1.11 -34.64
CA ARG A 337 -26.69 1.02 -33.17
C ARG A 337 -27.87 0.16 -32.66
N PRO A 338 -27.66 -0.89 -31.83
CA PRO A 338 -28.76 -1.56 -31.16
C PRO A 338 -29.26 -0.64 -30.02
N GLY A 339 -30.57 -0.47 -29.91
CA GLY A 339 -31.21 0.20 -28.77
C GLY A 339 -31.68 1.65 -28.95
N THR A 340 -31.62 2.24 -30.14
CA THR A 340 -32.46 3.41 -30.43
C THR A 340 -33.24 3.18 -31.71
N THR A 341 -34.46 2.67 -31.58
CA THR A 341 -35.50 2.86 -32.60
C THR A 341 -35.84 4.36 -32.64
N VAL A 342 -34.93 5.17 -33.17
CA VAL A 342 -35.24 6.54 -33.57
C VAL A 342 -36.23 6.42 -34.71
N PHE A 343 -37.49 6.62 -34.35
CA PHE A 343 -38.55 7.14 -35.19
C PHE A 343 -38.58 6.54 -36.59
N SER A 344 -39.09 5.31 -36.72
CA SER A 344 -39.40 4.77 -38.03
C SER A 344 -40.36 5.73 -38.73
N ARG A 345 -39.92 6.27 -39.88
CA ARG A 345 -40.70 7.06 -40.85
C ARG A 345 -42.02 6.38 -41.22
N ASP A 346 -42.14 5.08 -40.96
CA ASP A 346 -43.36 4.30 -41.15
C ASP A 346 -44.40 4.54 -40.05
N ASN A 347 -44.02 4.88 -38.81
CA ASN A 347 -44.95 5.32 -37.77
C ASN A 347 -45.59 6.67 -38.13
N PHE A 348 -44.82 7.58 -38.73
CA PHE A 348 -45.37 8.84 -39.24
C PHE A 348 -46.29 8.63 -40.45
N LYS A 349 -45.94 7.72 -41.37
CA LYS A 349 -46.84 7.31 -42.46
C LYS A 349 -48.10 6.62 -41.92
N PHE A 350 -48.01 5.83 -40.85
CA PHE A 350 -49.17 5.17 -40.23
C PHE A 350 -50.09 6.19 -39.55
N ILE A 351 -49.54 7.15 -38.80
CA ILE A 351 -50.31 8.24 -38.20
C ILE A 351 -50.99 9.07 -39.29
N LYS A 352 -50.27 9.42 -40.36
CA LYS A 352 -50.82 10.19 -41.49
C LYS A 352 -51.91 9.43 -42.26
N ALA A 353 -51.72 8.13 -42.50
CA ALA A 353 -52.72 7.28 -43.14
C ALA A 353 -53.95 7.03 -42.24
N GLN A 354 -53.75 6.92 -40.92
CA GLN A 354 -54.83 6.77 -39.93
C GLN A 354 -55.63 8.07 -39.75
N GLU A 355 -54.99 9.22 -39.92
CA GLU A 355 -55.61 10.54 -39.92
C GLU A 355 -56.40 10.80 -41.22
N GLU A 356 -55.89 10.39 -42.38
CA GLU A 356 -56.63 10.40 -43.64
C GLU A 356 -57.85 9.45 -43.63
N ALA A 357 -57.71 8.25 -43.05
CA ALA A 357 -58.84 7.34 -42.86
C ALA A 357 -59.89 7.90 -41.89
N ARG A 358 -59.49 8.57 -40.80
CA ARG A 358 -60.42 9.27 -39.91
C ARG A 358 -61.14 10.43 -40.59
N ARG A 359 -60.47 11.19 -41.46
CA ARG A 359 -61.10 12.28 -42.24
C ARG A 359 -62.15 11.75 -43.21
N LEU A 360 -61.84 10.67 -43.94
CA LEU A 360 -62.79 10.00 -44.83
C LEU A 360 -63.97 9.42 -44.06
N THR A 361 -63.72 8.81 -42.89
CA THR A 361 -64.79 8.28 -42.03
C THR A 361 -65.67 9.41 -41.49
N ALA A 362 -65.09 10.52 -41.03
CA ALA A 362 -65.84 11.69 -40.55
C ALA A 362 -66.67 12.36 -41.66
N GLN A 363 -66.16 12.43 -42.90
CA GLN A 363 -66.93 12.91 -44.05
C GLN A 363 -68.14 12.01 -44.35
N VAL A 364 -67.98 10.68 -44.26
CA VAL A 364 -69.08 9.73 -44.42
C VAL A 364 -70.10 9.82 -43.28
N THR A 365 -69.67 10.08 -42.03
CA THR A 365 -70.60 10.27 -40.90
C THR A 365 -71.39 11.57 -41.01
N VAL A 366 -70.77 12.67 -41.46
CA VAL A 366 -71.44 13.97 -41.67
C VAL A 366 -72.41 13.90 -42.85
N ALA A 367 -72.06 13.21 -43.94
CA ALA A 367 -72.98 12.95 -45.05
C ALA A 367 -74.21 12.12 -44.59
N ARG A 368 -74.01 11.10 -43.74
CA ARG A 368 -75.11 10.30 -43.16
C ARG A 368 -76.00 11.08 -42.19
N GLN A 369 -75.49 12.13 -41.57
CA GLN A 369 -76.24 12.96 -40.61
C GLN A 369 -77.07 14.04 -41.34
N SER A 370 -76.62 14.50 -42.51
CA SER A 370 -77.40 15.34 -43.41
C SER A 370 -78.61 14.60 -44.00
N ASP A 371 -78.46 13.32 -44.34
CA ASP A 371 -79.58 12.49 -44.86
C ASP A 371 -80.56 12.05 -43.76
N ARG A 372 -80.13 11.98 -42.48
CA ARG A 372 -81.02 11.67 -41.34
C ARG A 372 -81.85 12.85 -40.84
N ASN A 373 -81.45 14.09 -41.11
CA ASN A 373 -82.17 15.28 -40.65
C ASN A 373 -83.29 15.73 -41.62
N GLN A 374 -83.44 15.10 -42.79
CA GLN A 374 -84.58 15.32 -43.69
C GLN A 374 -85.74 14.31 -43.50
N SER A 375 -85.57 13.30 -42.64
CA SER A 375 -86.53 12.18 -42.49
C SER A 375 -87.02 11.96 -41.06
N ALA A 376 -86.85 12.93 -40.15
CA ALA A 376 -87.27 12.84 -38.75
C ALA A 376 -88.33 13.88 -38.34
N ASP A 377 -89.18 14.30 -39.28
CA ASP A 377 -90.34 15.18 -39.04
C ASP A 377 -91.64 14.38 -39.14
N SER A 378 -91.75 13.30 -38.35
CA SER A 378 -93.03 12.66 -38.01
C SER A 378 -92.84 11.81 -36.75
N LEU A 379 -93.80 11.91 -35.83
CA LEU A 379 -93.95 11.11 -34.59
C LEU A 379 -93.18 11.60 -33.36
N SER A 380 -93.59 12.79 -32.94
CA SER A 380 -93.93 13.09 -31.55
C SER A 380 -94.94 12.09 -30.94
N LEU A 381 -94.82 11.86 -29.62
CA LEU A 381 -95.78 11.30 -28.65
C LEU A 381 -95.48 9.88 -28.13
N LEU A 382 -94.79 9.79 -26.98
CA LEU A 382 -95.43 9.40 -25.73
C LEU A 382 -94.58 9.81 -24.51
N ARG A 383 -95.29 10.17 -23.44
CA ARG A 383 -94.90 11.05 -22.35
C ARG A 383 -94.62 10.25 -21.07
N SER A 384 -93.58 10.67 -20.34
CA SER A 384 -93.45 10.78 -18.87
C SER A 384 -93.94 9.67 -17.93
N VAL A 385 -93.03 9.20 -17.06
CA VAL A 385 -93.18 9.25 -15.58
C VAL A 385 -91.82 9.57 -14.93
N ARG A 386 -91.86 10.37 -13.86
CA ARG A 386 -90.78 10.99 -13.07
C ARG A 386 -90.84 10.45 -11.64
N VAL A 387 -89.70 10.16 -11.00
CA VAL A 387 -89.40 10.27 -9.53
C VAL A 387 -87.86 10.34 -9.40
N GLU A 388 -87.21 11.50 -9.23
CA GLU A 388 -86.86 12.28 -8.02
C GLU A 388 -85.43 12.04 -7.47
N LYS A 389 -84.69 13.13 -7.22
CA LYS A 389 -83.32 13.25 -6.63
C LYS A 389 -83.25 14.57 -5.84
N PRO A 390 -82.48 14.64 -4.74
CA PRO A 390 -81.76 15.87 -4.34
C PRO A 390 -80.24 15.60 -4.23
N GLY A 391 -79.34 16.47 -4.72
CA GLY A 391 -78.73 17.64 -4.01
C GLY A 391 -77.39 17.24 -3.37
N GLY A 392 -76.26 17.96 -3.36
CA GLY A 392 -75.79 19.24 -3.90
C GLY A 392 -74.30 19.45 -3.52
N PHE A 393 -73.62 20.35 -4.24
CA PHE A 393 -72.47 21.23 -3.91
C PHE A 393 -71.28 20.79 -3.01
N HIS A 394 -70.03 20.91 -3.51
CA HIS A 394 -69.03 21.96 -3.19
C HIS A 394 -67.62 21.66 -3.76
N THR A 395 -66.88 22.73 -4.07
CA THR A 395 -65.53 22.87 -4.65
C THR A 395 -64.40 22.88 -3.58
N PRO A 396 -63.09 22.88 -3.94
CA PRO A 396 -61.96 22.32 -3.17
C PRO A 396 -61.20 23.33 -2.28
N PRO A 397 -60.24 22.87 -1.45
CA PRO A 397 -58.89 23.48 -1.53
C PRO A 397 -57.69 22.55 -1.21
N GLU A 398 -56.52 23.16 -1.43
CA GLU A 398 -55.08 22.80 -1.34
C GLU A 398 -54.50 22.50 0.09
N PRO A 399 -53.17 22.21 0.26
CA PRO A 399 -52.56 21.30 1.25
C PRO A 399 -52.06 21.99 2.55
N PRO A 400 -51.39 21.26 3.48
CA PRO A 400 -49.94 21.48 3.64
C PRO A 400 -49.09 20.28 4.14
N GLU A 401 -47.79 20.60 4.25
CA GLU A 401 -46.55 19.87 4.52
C GLU A 401 -46.35 19.20 5.92
N CYS A 402 -45.11 18.68 6.07
CA CYS A 402 -44.32 18.30 7.26
C CYS A 402 -44.42 16.83 7.71
N SER A 403 -43.39 16.18 8.30
CA SER A 403 -41.94 16.35 8.44
C SER A 403 -41.42 15.15 9.27
N MET A 404 -40.09 15.05 9.45
CA MET A 404 -39.37 14.44 10.59
C MET A 404 -39.06 12.93 10.61
N ASN A 405 -37.76 12.66 10.51
CA ASN A 405 -36.90 11.93 11.47
C ASN A 405 -37.35 10.59 12.06
N GLY A 406 -36.48 9.59 11.84
CA GLY A 406 -35.89 8.86 12.97
C GLY A 406 -36.29 7.39 13.14
N SER A 407 -35.29 6.55 12.88
CA SER A 407 -34.85 5.46 13.76
C SER A 407 -35.50 4.06 13.66
N TYR A 408 -34.61 3.12 13.27
CA TYR A 408 -34.47 1.69 13.56
C TYR A 408 -35.65 0.72 13.41
N CYS A 409 -35.40 -0.38 12.69
CA CYS A 409 -35.62 -1.73 13.22
C CYS A 409 -34.80 -2.78 12.45
N THR A 410 -33.95 -3.47 13.20
CA THR A 410 -33.29 -4.75 12.89
C THR A 410 -34.31 -5.89 12.81
N HIS A 411 -34.14 -6.84 11.89
CA HIS A 411 -34.17 -8.29 12.18
C HIS A 411 -33.97 -9.13 10.89
N THR A 412 -32.79 -9.76 10.83
CA THR A 412 -32.52 -11.18 10.52
C THR A 412 -33.62 -12.06 9.93
N GLY A 413 -33.28 -12.86 8.91
CA GLY A 413 -33.81 -14.22 8.79
C GLY A 413 -34.06 -14.77 7.38
N VAL A 414 -33.02 -15.37 6.80
CA VAL A 414 -32.99 -16.65 6.04
C VAL A 414 -34.26 -17.06 5.27
N VAL A 415 -34.15 -17.17 3.94
CA VAL A 415 -35.06 -17.98 3.10
C VAL A 415 -34.24 -19.01 2.33
N THR A 416 -34.46 -20.28 2.67
CA THR A 416 -34.06 -21.48 1.92
C THR A 416 -35.07 -21.80 0.80
N THR A 417 -34.51 -22.38 -0.25
CA THR A 417 -35.07 -22.89 -1.51
C THR A 417 -36.14 -23.99 -1.37
N HIS A 418 -37.24 -23.93 -2.15
CA HIS A 418 -37.50 -24.77 -3.33
C HIS A 418 -38.97 -24.75 -3.84
N ASN A 419 -39.07 -24.67 -5.17
CA ASN A 419 -40.03 -25.30 -6.09
C ASN A 419 -41.42 -24.71 -6.40
N CYS A 420 -41.51 -24.35 -7.69
CA CYS A 420 -42.51 -24.73 -8.69
C CYS A 420 -43.80 -23.90 -8.88
N LEU A 421 -43.84 -23.37 -10.12
CA LEU A 421 -45.00 -23.18 -11.00
C LEU A 421 -46.04 -22.15 -10.57
N LYS A 422 -45.98 -20.96 -11.21
CA LYS A 422 -47.17 -20.28 -11.73
C LYS A 422 -46.84 -19.27 -12.84
N ARG A 423 -47.09 -19.75 -14.07
CA ARG A 423 -47.65 -19.03 -15.23
C ARG A 423 -48.05 -17.57 -14.95
N VAL A 424 -47.38 -16.62 -15.61
CA VAL A 424 -47.90 -15.26 -15.81
C VAL A 424 -48.51 -15.20 -17.21
N ASN A 425 -49.84 -15.10 -17.24
CA ASN A 425 -50.65 -14.89 -18.43
C ASN A 425 -50.68 -13.38 -18.74
N PRO A 426 -50.41 -12.93 -19.97
CA PRO A 426 -50.67 -11.55 -20.37
C PRO A 426 -52.18 -11.35 -20.61
N LYS A 427 -52.70 -10.28 -20.02
CA LYS A 427 -54.10 -9.83 -20.13
C LYS A 427 -54.49 -9.62 -21.59
N VAL A 428 -55.25 -10.57 -22.14
CA VAL A 428 -56.02 -10.41 -23.36
C VAL A 428 -57.41 -9.92 -22.98
N HIS A 429 -57.82 -8.77 -23.54
CA HIS A 429 -59.20 -8.33 -23.53
C HIS A 429 -60.07 -9.38 -24.23
N GLN A 430 -60.86 -10.14 -23.47
CA GLN A 430 -61.78 -11.13 -24.00
C GLN A 430 -63.22 -10.80 -23.58
N SER A 431 -63.98 -10.41 -24.60
CA SER A 431 -65.42 -10.62 -24.84
C SER A 431 -66.39 -10.62 -23.66
N LEU A 432 -67.26 -9.61 -23.68
CA LEU A 432 -68.55 -9.54 -23.00
C LEU A 432 -69.40 -10.79 -23.30
N ALA A 433 -70.01 -11.33 -22.24
CA ALA A 433 -70.84 -12.52 -22.26
C ALA A 433 -72.13 -12.33 -23.08
N LEU A 434 -72.49 -13.36 -23.86
CA LEU A 434 -73.82 -13.56 -24.44
C LEU A 434 -74.73 -14.22 -23.39
N PRO A 435 -75.94 -13.70 -23.09
CA PRO A 435 -76.94 -14.48 -22.41
C PRO A 435 -77.72 -15.32 -23.43
N ILE A 436 -77.76 -16.62 -23.20
CA ILE A 436 -78.63 -17.59 -23.89
C ILE A 436 -80.05 -17.41 -23.34
N LYS A 437 -81.01 -17.09 -24.21
CA LYS A 437 -82.44 -17.33 -23.98
C LYS A 437 -83.09 -17.75 -25.30
N SER A 438 -83.69 -18.94 -25.31
CA SER A 438 -84.54 -19.48 -26.38
C SER A 438 -86.03 -19.24 -26.02
N PRO A 439 -87.01 -19.71 -26.81
CA PRO A 439 -87.46 -19.20 -28.12
C PRO A 439 -88.95 -18.74 -28.08
N MET A 440 -89.38 -17.88 -29.01
CA MET A 440 -90.80 -17.80 -29.41
C MET A 440 -90.94 -17.07 -30.76
N GLU A 441 -91.43 -17.82 -31.76
CA GLU A 441 -91.84 -17.41 -33.12
C GLU A 441 -93.12 -16.54 -33.11
N PRO A 442 -93.65 -16.11 -34.29
CA PRO A 442 -92.99 -15.54 -35.47
C PRO A 442 -93.66 -14.20 -35.87
N ASP A 443 -93.01 -13.38 -36.71
CA ASP A 443 -93.77 -12.82 -37.83
C ASP A 443 -92.88 -12.34 -38.98
N SER A 444 -93.49 -12.51 -40.14
CA SER A 444 -93.04 -12.47 -41.54
C SER A 444 -92.22 -11.27 -42.03
N ASP A 445 -91.47 -11.57 -43.11
CA ASP A 445 -90.88 -10.67 -44.12
C ASP A 445 -89.65 -9.82 -43.77
N ASN A 446 -88.46 -10.43 -43.91
CA ASN A 446 -87.35 -9.79 -44.65
C ASN A 446 -86.26 -10.78 -45.09
N SER A 447 -86.48 -11.55 -46.17
CA SER A 447 -85.50 -12.50 -46.71
C SER A 447 -84.27 -11.85 -47.36
N GLY A 448 -84.28 -10.53 -47.59
CA GLY A 448 -83.09 -9.75 -47.92
C GLY A 448 -82.19 -9.44 -46.71
N GLY A 449 -82.78 -9.48 -45.50
CA GLY A 449 -82.24 -9.08 -44.20
C GLY A 449 -81.02 -9.87 -43.71
N LEU A 450 -81.22 -11.17 -43.59
CA LEU A 450 -80.24 -12.09 -43.01
C LEU A 450 -78.98 -12.22 -43.86
N MET A 451 -79.13 -12.15 -45.19
CA MET A 451 -78.01 -12.28 -46.13
C MET A 451 -77.13 -11.01 -46.13
N TRP A 452 -77.72 -9.82 -45.98
CA TRP A 452 -76.96 -8.57 -45.85
C TRP A 452 -76.25 -8.47 -44.49
N GLU A 453 -76.89 -8.94 -43.40
CA GLU A 453 -76.27 -8.97 -42.06
C GLU A 453 -75.14 -9.99 -41.97
N MET A 454 -75.31 -11.17 -42.56
CA MET A 454 -74.26 -12.20 -42.62
C MET A 454 -73.08 -11.78 -43.50
N ASN A 455 -73.33 -11.14 -44.65
CA ASN A 455 -72.27 -10.58 -45.50
C ASN A 455 -71.53 -9.42 -44.82
N ARG A 456 -72.26 -8.55 -44.09
CA ARG A 456 -71.67 -7.46 -43.29
C ARG A 456 -70.84 -8.00 -42.12
N CYS A 457 -71.27 -9.06 -41.46
CA CYS A 457 -70.53 -9.72 -40.38
C CYS A 457 -69.27 -10.41 -40.92
N MET A 458 -69.36 -11.10 -42.06
CA MET A 458 -68.21 -11.68 -42.77
C MET A 458 -67.20 -10.61 -43.20
N GLN A 459 -67.66 -9.50 -43.78
CA GLN A 459 -66.79 -8.39 -44.18
C GLN A 459 -66.09 -7.75 -42.97
N LYS A 460 -66.81 -7.58 -41.86
CA LYS A 460 -66.22 -7.08 -40.60
C LYS A 460 -65.17 -8.05 -40.03
N ALA A 461 -65.48 -9.35 -40.00
CA ALA A 461 -64.54 -10.38 -39.57
C ALA A 461 -63.30 -10.46 -40.47
N CYS A 462 -63.47 -10.30 -41.78
CA CYS A 462 -62.38 -10.30 -42.76
C CYS A 462 -61.43 -9.09 -42.59
N VAL A 463 -61.97 -7.90 -42.27
CA VAL A 463 -61.17 -6.69 -42.00
C VAL A 463 -60.40 -6.82 -40.69
N GLU A 464 -61.01 -7.37 -39.63
CA GLU A 464 -60.33 -7.64 -38.36
C GLU A 464 -59.23 -8.70 -38.53
N LEU A 465 -59.50 -9.79 -39.27
CA LEU A 465 -58.51 -10.81 -39.61
C LEU A 465 -57.33 -10.25 -40.42
N LYS A 466 -57.60 -9.36 -41.37
CA LYS A 466 -56.56 -8.67 -42.16
C LYS A 466 -55.73 -7.72 -41.29
N THR A 467 -56.34 -7.10 -40.28
CA THR A 467 -55.64 -6.24 -39.32
C THR A 467 -54.75 -7.06 -38.39
N ILE A 468 -55.24 -8.20 -37.89
CA ILE A 468 -54.48 -9.13 -37.05
C ILE A 468 -53.31 -9.74 -37.83
N SER A 469 -53.49 -10.13 -39.09
CA SER A 469 -52.39 -10.69 -39.89
C SER A 469 -51.28 -9.68 -40.15
N VAL A 470 -51.61 -8.39 -40.33
CA VAL A 470 -50.63 -7.30 -40.44
C VAL A 470 -49.90 -7.07 -39.12
N GLN A 471 -50.58 -7.13 -37.98
CA GLN A 471 -49.95 -6.99 -36.66
C GLN A 471 -49.02 -8.17 -36.34
N LEU A 472 -49.44 -9.40 -36.63
CA LEU A 472 -48.60 -10.60 -36.51
C LEU A 472 -47.39 -10.53 -37.44
N GLY A 473 -47.55 -10.00 -38.66
CA GLY A 473 -46.43 -9.75 -39.58
C GLY A 473 -45.43 -8.71 -39.04
N LYS A 474 -45.92 -7.64 -38.39
CA LYS A 474 -45.05 -6.66 -37.70
C LYS A 474 -44.36 -7.24 -36.47
N MET A 475 -45.06 -8.06 -35.68
CA MET A 475 -44.47 -8.75 -34.53
C MET A 475 -43.40 -9.74 -34.97
N ARG A 476 -43.66 -10.55 -36.01
CA ARG A 476 -42.68 -11.46 -36.59
C ARG A 476 -41.44 -10.72 -37.07
N LYS A 477 -41.61 -9.61 -37.82
CA LYS A 477 -40.47 -8.80 -38.27
C LYS A 477 -39.66 -8.18 -37.13
N ARG A 478 -40.33 -7.71 -36.06
CA ARG A 478 -39.63 -7.22 -34.86
C ARG A 478 -38.90 -8.35 -34.14
N MET A 479 -39.52 -9.51 -34.00
CA MET A 479 -38.89 -10.68 -33.40
C MET A 479 -37.68 -11.15 -34.22
N GLU A 480 -37.76 -11.16 -35.56
CA GLU A 480 -36.63 -11.45 -36.46
C GLU A 480 -35.54 -10.36 -36.47
N GLU A 481 -35.87 -9.10 -36.15
CA GLU A 481 -34.89 -8.01 -35.96
C GLU A 481 -34.23 -8.12 -34.58
N ASP A 482 -35.00 -8.36 -33.53
CA ASP A 482 -34.51 -8.58 -32.16
C ASP A 482 -33.60 -9.81 -32.10
N GLU A 483 -33.98 -10.93 -32.74
CA GLU A 483 -33.13 -12.13 -32.85
C GLU A 483 -31.81 -11.86 -33.60
N ARG A 484 -31.84 -11.01 -34.64
CA ARG A 484 -30.61 -10.63 -35.38
C ARG A 484 -29.70 -9.72 -34.56
N ASP A 485 -30.27 -8.76 -33.83
CA ASP A 485 -29.52 -7.87 -32.94
C ASP A 485 -28.94 -8.64 -31.75
N GLU A 486 -29.67 -9.61 -31.21
CA GLU A 486 -29.20 -10.50 -30.15
C GLU A 486 -28.08 -11.43 -30.64
N GLN A 487 -28.22 -11.98 -31.85
CA GLN A 487 -27.17 -12.78 -32.49
C GLN A 487 -25.89 -11.95 -32.68
N ALA A 488 -26.01 -10.73 -33.22
CA ALA A 488 -24.87 -9.84 -33.41
C ALA A 488 -24.23 -9.46 -32.06
N ALA A 489 -25.02 -9.17 -31.03
CA ALA A 489 -24.51 -8.91 -29.68
C ALA A 489 -23.74 -10.12 -29.12
N ASN A 490 -24.23 -11.33 -29.34
CA ASN A 490 -23.55 -12.56 -28.94
C ASN A 490 -22.22 -12.78 -29.68
N ASP A 491 -22.16 -12.49 -30.98
CA ASP A 491 -20.92 -12.56 -31.76
C ASP A 491 -19.87 -11.54 -31.27
N TRP A 492 -20.30 -10.33 -30.93
CA TRP A 492 -19.43 -9.30 -30.35
C TRP A 492 -18.96 -9.64 -28.94
N LYS A 493 -19.83 -10.23 -28.11
CA LYS A 493 -19.44 -10.78 -26.82
C LYS A 493 -18.40 -11.87 -26.98
N PHE A 494 -18.57 -12.75 -27.96
CA PHE A 494 -17.59 -13.79 -28.28
C PHE A 494 -16.26 -13.18 -28.71
N ALA A 495 -16.26 -12.21 -29.61
CA ALA A 495 -15.05 -11.50 -30.02
C ALA A 495 -14.35 -10.81 -28.83
N ALA A 496 -15.11 -10.13 -27.97
CA ALA A 496 -14.60 -9.50 -26.75
C ALA A 496 -13.96 -10.53 -25.80
N MET A 497 -14.61 -11.68 -25.61
CA MET A 497 -14.07 -12.79 -24.81
C MET A 497 -12.78 -13.35 -25.40
N VAL A 498 -12.66 -13.45 -26.73
CA VAL A 498 -11.43 -13.93 -27.40
C VAL A 498 -10.28 -12.95 -27.16
N VAL A 499 -10.51 -11.64 -27.36
CA VAL A 499 -9.49 -10.62 -27.15
C VAL A 499 -9.06 -10.57 -25.68
N ASP A 500 -10.00 -10.67 -24.75
CA ASP A 500 -9.73 -10.76 -23.31
C ASP A 500 -8.84 -11.96 -22.96
N ARG A 501 -9.09 -13.13 -23.55
CA ARG A 501 -8.27 -14.34 -23.35
C ARG A 501 -6.88 -14.23 -23.97
N MET A 502 -6.74 -13.56 -25.13
CA MET A 502 -5.43 -13.28 -25.70
C MET A 502 -4.61 -12.37 -24.77
N CYS A 503 -5.24 -11.33 -24.22
CA CYS A 503 -4.60 -10.41 -23.29
C CYS A 503 -4.25 -11.09 -21.96
N LEU A 504 -5.12 -11.97 -21.45
CA LEU A 504 -4.81 -12.81 -20.30
C LEU A 504 -3.51 -13.56 -20.53
N ILE A 505 -3.35 -14.24 -21.68
CA ILE A 505 -2.17 -15.05 -21.96
C ILE A 505 -0.92 -14.15 -22.02
N THR A 506 -0.98 -13.02 -22.75
CA THR A 506 0.17 -12.13 -22.88
C THR A 506 0.58 -11.50 -21.54
N PHE A 507 -0.37 -11.00 -20.75
CA PHE A 507 -0.09 -10.38 -19.46
C PHE A 507 0.31 -11.40 -18.40
N THR A 508 -0.30 -12.59 -18.39
CA THR A 508 0.09 -13.66 -17.45
C THR A 508 1.51 -14.15 -17.74
N ILE A 509 1.88 -14.36 -19.01
CA ILE A 509 3.26 -14.72 -19.36
C ILE A 509 4.22 -13.62 -18.93
N PHE A 510 3.90 -12.35 -19.20
CA PHE A 510 4.75 -11.24 -18.80
C PHE A 510 4.94 -11.18 -17.28
N ILE A 511 3.85 -11.27 -16.49
CA ILE A 511 3.89 -11.24 -15.02
C ILE A 511 4.68 -12.42 -14.47
N VAL A 512 4.45 -13.64 -14.97
CA VAL A 512 5.17 -14.84 -14.50
C VAL A 512 6.66 -14.73 -14.83
N VAL A 513 7.02 -14.33 -16.05
CA VAL A 513 8.42 -14.15 -16.45
C VAL A 513 9.10 -13.05 -15.66
N SER A 514 8.45 -11.89 -15.45
CA SER A 514 9.01 -10.80 -14.66
C SER A 514 9.18 -11.18 -13.18
N THR A 515 8.18 -11.86 -12.60
CA THR A 515 8.22 -12.32 -11.20
C THR A 515 9.32 -13.35 -11.02
N CYS A 516 9.39 -14.36 -11.89
CA CYS A 516 10.45 -15.36 -11.86
C CYS A 516 11.84 -14.73 -12.06
N GLY A 517 12.01 -13.88 -13.08
CA GLY A 517 13.28 -13.22 -13.35
C GLY A 517 13.80 -12.41 -12.16
N ILE A 518 12.91 -11.69 -11.47
CA ILE A 518 13.26 -10.90 -10.29
C ILE A 518 13.55 -11.80 -9.08
N MET A 519 12.72 -12.82 -8.81
CA MET A 519 12.96 -13.75 -7.70
C MET A 519 14.28 -14.53 -7.85
N PHE A 520 14.61 -14.97 -9.07
CA PHE A 520 15.87 -15.69 -9.34
C PHE A 520 17.10 -14.77 -9.36
N SER A 521 16.91 -13.46 -9.51
CA SER A 521 18.04 -12.53 -9.45
C SER A 521 18.58 -12.38 -8.03
N SER A 522 17.75 -12.61 -6.99
CA SER A 522 18.17 -12.42 -5.60
C SER A 522 19.16 -13.51 -5.15
N PRO A 523 20.38 -13.14 -4.72
CA PRO A 523 21.45 -14.09 -4.39
C PRO A 523 21.15 -14.97 -3.16
N HIS A 524 20.24 -14.55 -2.27
CA HIS A 524 19.96 -15.25 -1.00
C HIS A 524 18.51 -15.74 -0.84
N LEU A 525 17.74 -15.81 -1.94
CA LEU A 525 16.36 -16.31 -1.89
C LEU A 525 16.28 -17.86 -1.86
N ILE A 526 17.34 -18.56 -2.29
CA ILE A 526 17.39 -20.03 -2.48
C ILE A 526 18.54 -20.69 -1.68
N ALA A 527 19.30 -19.93 -0.89
CA ALA A 527 20.41 -20.46 -0.09
C ALA A 527 19.96 -21.04 1.25
#